data_AF-A0A6J1TXX2-F1
#
_entry.id   AF-A0A6J1TXX2-F1
#
_cell.length_a   1.000
_cell.length_b   1.000
_cell.length_c   1.000
_cell.angle_alpha   90.00
_cell.angle_beta   90.00
_cell.angle_gamma   90.00
#
_symmetry.space_group_name_H-M   'P 1'
#
loop_
_entity.id
_entity.type
_entity.pdbx_description
1 polymer ?
#
loop_
_entity_poly.entity_id
_entity_poly.type
_entity_poly.pdbx_seq_one_letter_code
_entity_poly.pdbx_strand_id
1 'polypeptide(L)'
;MAAERQMAGSSGGGGRGSGSSSGASSMATLEDNKENEKPKSGGLGDSLGLEILQIIKESQQQHGLRHGDFQRYRGYCSRRLRRLRKTLNFKMGNRHKFTGKKITEELLSDNRYLLLILMDAERAWSYAMQLKQEANTEPRKRFHLLSRLRKAVKYAEELEHLCESSRVDAKTKLEAQAYTAYLTGMLRFEHQEWKAAMEAFNKCKTIYEKLASAFTEEQAILYNQRVEEISPNIRYCAYNIGDQSAISELMQMRLRTGGTEGLLAEKLESLITQTRAKQAATMSEVEWRGRTVPVKIDKVRIFLLGLADTEAAITQAEEEETKERLFESLLSECRDAIQAVREELKPDQKQRDHSLEIDSGKVSNIQYLHSYLTYIKLSTAIKRNESMAKALQKALLRQQQPEEDGKRVPRPQDLIRLYDIILQNLAELQQLPGLEEDKSYLKEIGIKTLVYKAYRCFFIAQSYVLVKKWSEALVLYDRVLKYATEVQVQAGTKKSNLKELPDVQDLITQVNAEKYSLQAAAILDADDSHEAESPSQVKDGKPLSERFEIFCLDPSLVSKQATLVHFPPEFQPIPCKPLFFDLALNHISFPPLEDKVEQKTKSGLTGYIKGIFGFRS
;
A
#
# COMPACT_ATOMS: atom_id res chain seq x y z
N MET A 1 49.53 -9.86 -11.77
CA MET A 1 50.19 -10.13 -13.07
C MET A 1 49.25 -9.62 -14.15
N ALA A 2 49.25 -8.32 -14.42
CA ALA A 2 50.18 -7.61 -15.30
C ALA A 2 49.96 -7.99 -16.77
N ALA A 3 49.26 -7.11 -17.50
CA ALA A 3 49.37 -6.96 -18.93
C ALA A 3 49.35 -5.46 -19.25
N GLU A 4 50.52 -4.84 -19.12
CA GLU A 4 50.86 -3.62 -19.84
C GLU A 4 51.24 -3.99 -21.28
N ARG A 5 50.78 -3.22 -22.25
CA ARG A 5 51.62 -2.83 -23.40
C ARG A 5 51.18 -1.49 -23.98
N GLN A 6 52.10 -0.55 -23.84
CA GLN A 6 52.26 0.77 -24.45
C GLN A 6 52.13 0.70 -25.99
N MET A 7 51.34 1.59 -26.60
CA MET A 7 51.69 2.89 -27.23
C MET A 7 52.55 2.81 -28.51
N ALA A 8 52.01 3.35 -29.60
CA ALA A 8 52.71 4.27 -30.50
C ALA A 8 51.69 5.14 -31.27
N GLY A 9 51.82 6.46 -31.16
CA GLY A 9 51.20 7.48 -32.04
C GLY A 9 51.86 7.49 -33.43
N SER A 10 51.56 8.37 -34.38
CA SER A 10 51.09 9.76 -34.33
C SER A 10 50.84 10.25 -35.76
N SER A 11 50.16 11.41 -35.88
CA SER A 11 50.04 12.32 -37.03
C SER A 11 49.01 11.92 -38.09
N GLY A 12 48.13 12.80 -38.58
CA GLY A 12 47.93 14.23 -38.43
C GLY A 12 46.99 14.69 -39.57
N GLY A 13 46.31 15.83 -39.43
CA GLY A 13 45.62 16.48 -40.54
C GLY A 13 44.16 16.81 -40.26
N GLY A 14 43.89 18.11 -40.10
CA GLY A 14 42.55 18.66 -39.93
C GLY A 14 41.73 18.68 -41.22
N GLY A 15 40.42 18.88 -41.05
CA GLY A 15 39.50 19.11 -42.15
C GLY A 15 38.09 19.38 -41.61
N ARG A 16 37.65 20.63 -41.74
CA ARG A 16 36.26 21.06 -41.50
C ARG A 16 35.32 20.29 -42.44
N GLY A 17 34.21 19.81 -41.91
CA GLY A 17 33.11 19.26 -42.69
C GLY A 17 31.78 19.43 -41.96
N SER A 18 31.01 20.43 -42.38
CA SER A 18 29.61 20.63 -42.02
C SER A 18 28.75 19.47 -42.51
N GLY A 19 27.96 18.87 -41.61
CA GLY A 19 26.97 17.86 -41.95
C GLY A 19 25.85 17.85 -40.92
N SER A 20 24.71 18.39 -41.32
CA SER A 20 23.44 18.37 -40.60
C SER A 20 22.94 16.93 -40.39
N SER A 21 22.61 16.56 -39.15
CA SER A 21 21.73 15.43 -38.87
C SER A 21 20.75 15.81 -37.76
N SER A 22 19.57 16.20 -38.21
CA SER A 22 18.34 16.32 -37.44
C SER A 22 17.88 14.95 -36.95
N GLY A 23 17.58 14.82 -35.66
CA GLY A 23 16.83 13.68 -35.14
C GLY A 23 16.92 13.50 -33.63
N ALA A 24 15.78 13.61 -32.97
CA ALA A 24 15.46 13.13 -31.62
C ALA A 24 16.00 13.92 -30.41
N SER A 25 15.19 14.87 -29.91
CA SER A 25 14.82 14.97 -28.48
C SER A 25 13.93 16.22 -28.29
N SER A 26 12.62 16.07 -28.39
CA SER A 26 11.66 17.17 -28.16
C SER A 26 10.40 16.69 -27.45
N MET A 27 10.53 15.87 -26.41
CA MET A 27 9.38 15.39 -25.63
C MET A 27 9.55 15.50 -24.10
N ALA A 28 10.45 16.37 -23.63
CA ALA A 28 10.68 16.58 -22.19
C ALA A 28 10.62 18.05 -21.72
N THR A 29 10.23 19.00 -22.60
CA THR A 29 10.32 20.44 -22.33
C THR A 29 8.98 21.17 -22.24
N LEU A 30 7.85 20.48 -22.26
CA LEU A 30 6.53 21.11 -22.40
C LEU A 30 5.79 21.39 -21.08
N GLU A 31 6.20 20.83 -19.94
CA GLU A 31 5.50 21.09 -18.66
C GLU A 31 6.06 22.27 -17.85
N ASP A 32 7.34 22.60 -17.98
CA ASP A 32 8.02 23.65 -17.19
C ASP A 32 7.60 25.10 -17.55
N ASN A 33 6.77 25.29 -18.58
CA ASN A 33 6.48 26.61 -19.17
C ASN A 33 5.09 27.19 -18.86
N LYS A 34 4.15 26.43 -18.28
CA LYS A 34 2.79 26.97 -17.99
C LYS A 34 2.73 27.96 -16.81
N GLU A 35 3.70 27.94 -15.89
CA GLU A 35 3.71 28.87 -14.74
C GLU A 35 4.32 30.27 -15.04
N ASN A 36 4.93 30.47 -16.22
CA ASN A 36 5.66 31.70 -16.55
C ASN A 36 4.86 32.74 -17.35
N GLU A 37 3.58 32.51 -17.64
CA GLU A 37 2.73 33.52 -18.28
C GLU A 37 2.42 34.68 -17.31
N LYS A 38 2.39 35.92 -17.81
CA LYS A 38 2.01 37.10 -16.99
C LYS A 38 0.52 37.00 -16.66
N PRO A 39 0.08 37.22 -15.40
CA PRO A 39 -1.33 37.37 -15.13
C PRO A 39 -1.84 38.61 -15.86
N LYS A 40 -2.98 38.48 -16.57
CA LYS A 40 -3.74 39.63 -17.06
C LYS A 40 -4.14 40.47 -15.84
N SER A 41 -3.97 41.78 -15.93
CA SER A 41 -4.31 42.74 -14.88
C SER A 41 -5.78 42.59 -14.45
N GLY A 42 -6.00 41.97 -13.29
CA GLY A 42 -7.29 41.91 -12.60
C GLY A 42 -7.46 43.12 -11.69
N GLY A 43 -8.68 43.69 -11.67
CA GLY A 43 -9.04 44.86 -10.86
C GLY A 43 -9.01 44.60 -9.36
N LEU A 44 -9.25 45.65 -8.56
CA LEU A 44 -9.39 45.58 -7.11
C LEU A 44 -10.39 44.48 -6.71
N GLY A 45 -9.90 43.31 -6.29
CA GLY A 45 -10.73 42.18 -5.86
C GLY A 45 -10.00 40.83 -5.73
N ASP A 46 -8.95 40.58 -6.52
CA ASP A 46 -8.27 39.27 -6.50
C ASP A 46 -7.20 39.22 -5.40
N SER A 47 -7.48 38.49 -4.33
CA SER A 47 -6.50 38.19 -3.29
C SER A 47 -5.46 37.20 -3.81
N LEU A 48 -4.18 37.41 -3.49
CA LEU A 48 -3.09 36.53 -3.88
C LEU A 48 -3.20 35.19 -3.13
N GLY A 49 -3.28 34.09 -3.90
CA GLY A 49 -3.26 32.73 -3.38
C GLY A 49 -1.95 31.99 -3.73
N LEU A 50 -1.43 31.21 -2.78
CA LEU A 50 -0.28 30.33 -2.94
C LEU A 50 -0.49 29.04 -2.14
N GLU A 51 -0.54 27.90 -2.82
CA GLU A 51 -0.66 26.57 -2.19
C GLU A 51 0.73 26.05 -1.83
N ILE A 52 1.25 26.53 -0.70
CA ILE A 52 2.60 26.26 -0.21
C ILE A 52 2.84 24.75 -0.09
N LEU A 53 1.92 24.01 0.56
CA LEU A 53 2.11 22.58 0.81
C LEU A 53 2.14 21.77 -0.51
N GLN A 54 1.26 22.10 -1.46
CA GLN A 54 1.21 21.42 -2.75
C GLN A 54 2.52 21.65 -3.52
N ILE A 55 2.94 22.92 -3.63
CA ILE A 55 4.16 23.31 -4.35
C ILE A 55 5.38 22.59 -3.79
N ILE A 56 5.55 22.52 -2.47
CA ILE A 56 6.71 21.84 -1.88
C ILE A 56 6.65 20.33 -2.11
N LYS A 57 5.49 19.67 -1.95
CA LYS A 57 5.41 18.20 -2.07
C LYS A 57 5.61 17.75 -3.51
N GLU A 58 5.00 18.41 -4.50
CA GLU A 58 5.23 18.13 -5.92
C GLU A 58 6.69 18.37 -6.32
N SER A 59 7.23 19.53 -5.94
CA SER A 59 8.62 19.90 -6.27
C SER A 59 9.63 18.92 -5.64
N GLN A 60 9.37 18.48 -4.41
CA GLN A 60 10.20 17.49 -3.71
C GLN A 60 10.15 16.13 -4.41
N GLN A 61 8.95 15.63 -4.74
CA GLN A 61 8.76 14.34 -5.40
C GLN A 61 9.42 14.31 -6.79
N GLN A 62 9.22 15.35 -7.60
CA GLN A 62 9.73 15.43 -8.96
C GLN A 62 11.26 15.62 -9.03
N HIS A 63 11.85 16.32 -8.05
CA HIS A 63 13.25 16.76 -8.14
C HIS A 63 14.21 16.09 -7.15
N GLY A 64 13.90 14.86 -6.73
CA GLY A 64 14.87 13.94 -6.14
C GLY A 64 14.49 13.36 -4.78
N LEU A 65 13.56 13.97 -4.04
CA LEU A 65 13.23 13.52 -2.69
C LEU A 65 12.48 12.18 -2.67
N ARG A 66 11.83 11.80 -3.79
CA ARG A 66 11.29 10.44 -3.97
C ARG A 66 12.35 9.34 -3.81
N HIS A 67 13.62 9.66 -4.05
CA HIS A 67 14.76 8.75 -3.88
C HIS A 67 15.74 9.23 -2.78
N GLY A 68 15.33 10.17 -1.92
CA GLY A 68 16.16 10.68 -0.82
C GLY A 68 17.32 11.60 -1.22
N ASP A 69 17.36 12.12 -2.45
CA ASP A 69 18.44 13.01 -2.91
C ASP A 69 18.18 14.49 -2.59
N PHE A 70 18.59 14.89 -1.38
CA PHE A 70 18.48 16.27 -0.92
C PHE A 70 19.40 17.23 -1.69
N GLN A 71 20.56 16.77 -2.19
CA GLN A 71 21.50 17.63 -2.91
C GLN A 71 20.91 18.09 -4.26
N ARG A 72 20.25 17.19 -4.97
CA ARG A 72 19.55 17.48 -6.23
C ARG A 72 18.41 18.48 -6.01
N TYR A 73 17.58 18.27 -4.99
CA TYR A 73 16.49 19.18 -4.65
C TYR A 73 16.99 20.59 -4.30
N ARG A 74 18.04 20.72 -3.48
CA ARG A 74 18.71 22.01 -3.20
C ARG A 74 19.20 22.71 -4.47
N GLY A 75 19.77 21.93 -5.40
CA GLY A 75 20.20 22.42 -6.71
C GLY A 75 19.04 22.95 -7.54
N TYR A 76 17.90 22.27 -7.53
CA TYR A 76 16.66 22.72 -8.15
C TYR A 76 16.17 24.04 -7.54
N CYS A 77 16.02 24.14 -6.21
CA CYS A 77 15.58 25.36 -5.54
C CYS A 77 16.47 26.55 -5.90
N SER A 78 17.80 26.33 -5.96
CA SER A 78 18.78 27.36 -6.35
C SER A 78 18.60 27.84 -7.79
N ARG A 79 18.30 26.92 -8.72
CA ARG A 79 18.03 27.26 -10.13
C ARG A 79 16.68 27.96 -10.29
N ARG A 80 15.61 27.48 -9.64
CA ARG A 80 14.26 28.10 -9.67
C ARG A 80 14.33 29.52 -9.13
N LEU A 81 14.98 29.73 -7.99
CA LEU A 81 15.20 31.04 -7.40
C LEU A 81 16.03 31.98 -8.30
N ARG A 82 17.04 31.46 -9.02
CA ARG A 82 17.78 32.25 -10.03
C ARG A 82 16.89 32.67 -11.20
N ARG A 83 15.99 31.79 -11.66
CA ARG A 83 15.03 32.10 -12.74
C ARG A 83 14.03 33.15 -12.28
N LEU A 84 13.38 32.96 -11.13
CA LEU A 84 12.43 33.92 -10.55
C LEU A 84 13.04 35.32 -10.39
N ARG A 85 14.26 35.40 -9.83
CA ARG A 85 14.99 36.68 -9.70
C ARG A 85 15.30 37.35 -11.04
N LYS A 86 15.53 36.58 -12.11
CA LYS A 86 15.73 37.12 -13.45
C LYS A 86 14.40 37.60 -14.04
N THR A 87 13.34 36.81 -13.96
CA THR A 87 12.02 37.12 -14.51
C THR A 87 11.41 38.36 -13.86
N LEU A 88 11.47 38.46 -12.52
CA LEU A 88 10.99 39.61 -11.76
C LEU A 88 11.95 40.80 -11.77
N ASN A 89 13.10 40.69 -12.45
CA ASN A 89 14.21 41.65 -12.38
C ASN A 89 14.68 41.99 -10.94
N PHE A 90 14.40 41.10 -9.99
CA PHE A 90 14.77 41.22 -8.58
C PHE A 90 16.19 40.69 -8.31
N LYS A 91 17.19 41.39 -8.84
CA LYS A 91 18.61 41.05 -8.66
C LYS A 91 19.14 41.63 -7.34
N MET A 92 19.72 40.77 -6.51
CA MET A 92 20.33 41.10 -5.20
C MET A 92 21.70 41.77 -5.31
N GLY A 93 22.10 42.23 -6.49
CA GLY A 93 23.40 42.83 -6.73
C GLY A 93 23.87 42.68 -8.17
N ASN A 94 24.94 43.39 -8.48
CA ASN A 94 25.67 43.31 -9.75
C ASN A 94 26.98 42.54 -9.54
N ARG A 95 27.72 42.27 -10.62
CA ARG A 95 29.00 41.51 -10.60
C ARG A 95 29.99 42.01 -9.53
N HIS A 96 29.96 43.29 -9.20
CA HIS A 96 30.95 43.95 -8.33
C HIS A 96 30.43 44.36 -6.95
N LYS A 97 29.11 44.35 -6.71
CA LYS A 97 28.51 44.80 -5.43
C LYS A 97 27.23 44.03 -5.12
N PHE A 98 27.12 43.54 -3.88
CA PHE A 98 25.92 42.94 -3.33
C PHE A 98 25.01 44.01 -2.71
N THR A 99 23.72 43.97 -3.03
CA THR A 99 22.69 44.84 -2.46
C THR A 99 21.54 43.97 -1.97
N GLY A 100 21.43 43.80 -0.65
CA GLY A 100 20.34 43.02 -0.04
C GLY A 100 19.01 43.74 -0.19
N LYS A 101 18.30 43.50 -1.30
CA LYS A 101 16.93 43.99 -1.49
C LYS A 101 16.00 43.13 -0.65
N LYS A 102 15.24 43.77 0.25
CA LYS A 102 14.17 43.11 0.99
C LYS A 102 12.88 43.17 0.18
N ILE A 103 12.05 42.15 0.32
CA ILE A 103 10.71 42.14 -0.27
C ILE A 103 9.81 42.94 0.68
N THR A 104 9.23 44.02 0.18
CA THR A 104 8.29 44.89 0.90
C THR A 104 6.86 44.57 0.48
N GLU A 105 5.88 44.92 1.30
CA GLU A 105 4.45 44.66 1.05
C GLU A 105 3.95 45.28 -0.26
N GLU A 106 4.54 46.38 -0.70
CA GLU A 106 4.22 47.06 -1.96
C GLU A 106 4.48 46.19 -3.20
N LEU A 107 5.46 45.28 -3.12
CA LEU A 107 5.83 44.35 -4.20
C LEU A 107 4.91 43.13 -4.29
N LEU A 108 4.00 42.94 -3.32
CA LEU A 108 3.02 41.86 -3.29
C LEU A 108 1.85 42.13 -4.26
N SER A 109 2.17 42.44 -5.51
CA SER A 109 1.22 42.42 -6.64
C SER A 109 1.31 41.11 -7.43
N ASP A 110 2.40 40.37 -7.29
CA ASP A 110 2.64 39.09 -7.96
C ASP A 110 2.97 38.02 -6.91
N ASN A 111 2.28 36.86 -6.95
CA ASN A 111 2.49 35.75 -6.02
C ASN A 111 3.91 35.16 -6.11
N ARG A 112 4.63 35.42 -7.21
CA ARG A 112 6.01 34.96 -7.43
C ARG A 112 7.01 35.53 -6.41
N TYR A 113 6.71 36.66 -5.77
CA TYR A 113 7.53 37.19 -4.69
C TYR A 113 7.45 36.33 -3.42
N LEU A 114 6.26 35.80 -3.09
CA LEU A 114 6.08 34.84 -1.99
C LEU A 114 6.82 33.53 -2.29
N LEU A 115 6.68 33.03 -3.53
CA LEU A 115 7.40 31.84 -3.99
C LEU A 115 8.93 32.00 -3.89
N LEU A 116 9.46 33.21 -4.11
CA LEU A 116 10.90 33.48 -4.00
C LEU A 116 11.45 33.23 -2.59
N ILE A 117 10.70 33.64 -1.56
CA ILE A 117 11.06 33.44 -0.15
C ILE A 117 10.86 31.98 0.24
N LEU A 118 9.76 31.36 -0.21
CA LEU A 118 9.54 29.93 -0.01
C LEU A 118 10.71 29.11 -0.57
N MET A 119 11.22 29.44 -1.75
CA MET A 119 12.40 28.78 -2.32
C MET A 119 13.70 29.04 -1.54
N ASP A 120 13.83 30.19 -0.88
CA ASP A 120 14.95 30.49 0.02
C ASP A 120 14.88 29.63 1.30
N ALA A 121 13.67 29.44 1.86
CA ALA A 121 13.41 28.54 2.99
C ALA A 121 13.67 27.07 2.64
N GLU A 122 13.06 26.57 1.56
CA GLU A 122 13.21 25.19 1.09
C GLU A 122 14.67 24.83 0.78
N ARG A 123 15.42 25.75 0.17
CA ARG A 123 16.85 25.55 -0.08
C ARG A 123 17.66 25.39 1.22
N ALA A 124 17.32 26.17 2.25
CA ALA A 124 17.99 26.07 3.55
C ALA A 124 17.59 24.78 4.29
N TRP A 125 16.31 24.42 4.26
CA TRP A 125 15.78 23.17 4.81
C TRP A 125 16.41 21.93 4.15
N SER A 126 16.42 21.89 2.81
CA SER A 126 17.02 20.80 2.03
C SER A 126 18.50 20.61 2.35
N TYR A 127 19.24 21.71 2.53
CA TYR A 127 20.64 21.63 2.97
C TYR A 127 20.75 21.10 4.41
N ALA A 128 19.88 21.51 5.33
CA ALA A 128 19.86 20.94 6.67
C ALA A 128 19.62 19.42 6.66
N MET A 129 18.71 18.94 5.83
CA MET A 129 18.42 17.50 5.72
C MET A 129 19.58 16.71 5.08
N GLN A 130 20.25 17.27 4.06
CA GLN A 130 21.50 16.69 3.54
C GLN A 130 22.55 16.55 4.65
N LEU A 131 22.77 17.62 5.43
CA LEU A 131 23.73 17.61 6.54
C LEU A 131 23.33 16.65 7.65
N LYS A 132 22.03 16.34 7.80
CA LYS A 132 21.52 15.37 8.76
C LYS A 132 21.98 13.96 8.41
N GLN A 133 21.95 13.60 7.12
CA GLN A 133 22.48 12.32 6.64
C GLN A 133 24.01 12.27 6.80
N GLU A 134 24.73 13.33 6.40
CA GLU A 134 26.19 13.41 6.53
C GLU A 134 26.67 13.39 8.00
N ALA A 135 25.84 13.89 8.93
CA ALA A 135 26.17 13.96 10.34
C ALA A 135 26.24 12.58 11.04
N ASN A 136 25.76 11.51 10.40
CA ASN A 136 25.93 10.15 10.90
C ASN A 136 27.40 9.74 10.91
N THR A 137 28.14 10.12 9.87
CA THR A 137 29.58 9.87 9.76
C THR A 137 30.40 11.00 10.37
N GLU A 138 29.90 12.24 10.30
CA GLU A 138 30.63 13.44 10.70
C GLU A 138 29.81 14.29 11.71
N PRO A 139 29.83 13.96 13.01
CA PRO A 139 28.96 14.59 14.02
C PRO A 139 29.06 16.12 14.09
N ARG A 140 30.22 16.69 13.74
CA ARG A 140 30.44 18.15 13.72
C ARG A 140 29.52 18.88 12.73
N LYS A 141 29.01 18.19 11.69
CA LYS A 141 28.05 18.74 10.72
C LYS A 141 26.71 19.14 11.36
N ARG A 142 26.37 18.61 12.55
CA ARG A 142 25.17 18.99 13.31
C ARG A 142 25.09 20.49 13.61
N PHE A 143 26.23 21.14 13.90
CA PHE A 143 26.25 22.60 14.13
C PHE A 143 25.84 23.38 12.87
N HIS A 144 26.30 22.92 11.69
CA HIS A 144 25.93 23.54 10.42
C HIS A 144 24.46 23.28 10.07
N LEU A 145 23.96 22.07 10.35
CA LEU A 145 22.54 21.72 10.22
C LEU A 145 21.64 22.69 11.00
N LEU A 146 21.92 22.90 12.30
CA LEU A 146 21.13 23.80 13.14
C LEU A 146 21.14 25.24 12.61
N SER A 147 22.30 25.70 12.12
CA SER A 147 22.42 27.03 11.50
C SER A 147 21.57 27.16 10.24
N ARG A 148 21.44 26.08 9.44
CA ARG A 148 20.59 26.06 8.25
C ARG A 148 19.11 26.00 8.59
N LEU A 149 18.70 25.19 9.56
CA LEU A 149 17.30 25.16 10.04
C LEU A 149 16.87 26.51 10.62
N ARG A 150 17.71 27.13 11.45
CA ARG A 150 17.44 28.47 11.98
C ARG A 150 17.24 29.49 10.86
N LYS A 151 18.02 29.38 9.78
CA LYS A 151 17.87 30.23 8.61
C LYS A 151 16.57 29.94 7.84
N ALA A 152 16.18 28.67 7.72
CA ALA A 152 14.91 28.28 7.10
C ALA A 152 13.70 28.85 7.88
N VAL A 153 13.72 28.75 9.21
CA VAL A 153 12.70 29.34 10.09
C VAL A 153 12.60 30.84 9.88
N LYS A 154 13.73 31.57 9.86
CA LYS A 154 13.71 33.02 9.60
C LYS A 154 13.07 33.40 8.26
N TYR A 155 13.31 32.60 7.21
CA TYR A 155 12.66 32.84 5.92
C TYR A 155 11.16 32.52 5.94
N ALA A 156 10.75 31.50 6.71
CA ALA A 156 9.33 31.20 6.89
C ALA A 156 8.62 32.28 7.74
N GLU A 157 9.25 32.80 8.79
CA GLU A 157 8.75 33.95 9.57
C GLU A 157 8.63 35.20 8.70
N GLU A 158 9.60 35.47 7.82
CA GLU A 158 9.53 36.56 6.84
C GLU A 158 8.38 36.35 5.84
N LEU A 159 8.16 35.10 5.39
CA LEU A 159 7.04 34.74 4.52
C LEU A 159 5.69 34.94 5.23
N GLU A 160 5.56 34.47 6.47
CA GLU A 160 4.36 34.62 7.30
C GLU A 160 4.01 36.09 7.50
N HIS A 161 4.99 36.94 7.86
CA HIS A 161 4.78 38.38 8.00
C HIS A 161 4.32 39.03 6.69
N LEU A 162 4.85 38.61 5.53
CA LEU A 162 4.38 39.14 4.24
C LEU A 162 2.96 38.67 3.91
N CYS A 163 2.60 37.46 4.31
CA CYS A 163 1.25 36.93 4.15
C CYS A 163 0.22 37.64 5.05
N GLU A 164 0.62 38.31 6.14
CA GLU A 164 -0.31 39.08 6.99
C GLU A 164 -0.99 40.24 6.24
N SER A 165 -0.38 40.71 5.16
CA SER A 165 -0.91 41.76 4.29
C SER A 165 -2.38 41.52 3.89
N SER A 166 -3.14 42.61 3.73
CA SER A 166 -4.55 42.56 3.31
C SER A 166 -4.74 42.04 1.87
N ARG A 167 -3.66 41.93 1.09
CA ARG A 167 -3.68 41.45 -0.30
C ARG A 167 -3.64 39.94 -0.44
N VAL A 168 -3.34 39.20 0.63
CA VAL A 168 -3.18 37.74 0.62
C VAL A 168 -4.44 37.09 1.17
N ASP A 169 -4.85 35.98 0.56
CA ASP A 169 -6.03 35.23 0.97
C ASP A 169 -5.85 34.55 2.35
N ALA A 170 -6.96 34.19 2.99
CA ALA A 170 -6.92 33.54 4.30
C ALA A 170 -6.26 32.15 4.27
N LYS A 171 -6.38 31.44 3.14
CA LYS A 171 -5.77 30.11 2.94
C LYS A 171 -4.23 30.20 3.01
N THR A 172 -3.62 31.08 2.23
CA THR A 172 -2.15 31.25 2.19
C THR A 172 -1.61 31.73 3.54
N LYS A 173 -2.36 32.55 4.28
CA LYS A 173 -1.99 32.94 5.66
C LYS A 173 -1.87 31.74 6.57
N LEU A 174 -2.88 30.88 6.60
CA LEU A 174 -2.87 29.67 7.42
C LEU A 174 -1.79 28.68 6.97
N GLU A 175 -1.58 28.50 5.67
CA GLU A 175 -0.50 27.64 5.16
C GLU A 175 0.89 28.18 5.53
N ALA A 176 1.13 29.49 5.46
CA ALA A 176 2.38 30.09 5.88
C ALA A 176 2.62 29.89 7.38
N GLN A 177 1.60 30.11 8.21
CA GLN A 177 1.66 29.85 9.66
C GLN A 177 1.96 28.38 9.98
N ALA A 178 1.33 27.44 9.25
CA ALA A 178 1.58 26.02 9.42
C ALA A 178 3.00 25.62 8.98
N TYR A 179 3.50 26.19 7.89
CA TYR A 179 4.86 25.97 7.40
C TYR A 179 5.92 26.51 8.37
N THR A 180 5.73 27.71 8.92
CA THR A 180 6.61 28.26 9.96
C THR A 180 6.59 27.39 11.22
N ALA A 181 5.41 26.96 11.67
CA ALA A 181 5.26 26.09 12.83
C ALA A 181 5.97 24.73 12.61
N TYR A 182 5.86 24.16 11.41
CA TYR A 182 6.58 22.93 11.03
C TYR A 182 8.10 23.10 11.13
N LEU A 183 8.68 24.13 10.49
CA LEU A 183 10.12 24.35 10.50
C LEU A 183 10.64 24.69 11.90
N THR A 184 9.86 25.43 12.68
CA THR A 184 10.17 25.74 14.08
C THR A 184 10.17 24.48 14.93
N GLY A 185 9.18 23.61 14.74
CA GLY A 185 9.14 22.29 15.38
C GLY A 185 10.37 21.47 15.04
N MET A 186 10.77 21.41 13.76
CA MET A 186 11.97 20.69 13.33
C MET A 186 13.27 21.26 13.93
N LEU A 187 13.40 22.59 14.03
CA LEU A 187 14.54 23.23 14.66
C LEU A 187 14.62 22.87 16.15
N ARG A 188 13.53 23.04 16.90
CA ARG A 188 13.45 22.76 18.34
C ARG A 188 13.65 21.27 18.64
N PHE A 189 13.13 20.41 17.76
CA PHE A 189 13.33 18.96 17.82
C PHE A 189 14.81 18.58 17.70
N GLU A 190 15.54 19.17 16.75
CA GLU A 190 16.99 18.93 16.63
C GLU A 190 17.81 19.56 17.77
N HIS A 191 17.28 20.60 18.43
CA HIS A 191 17.79 21.15 19.68
C HIS A 191 17.46 20.31 20.92
N GLN A 192 16.66 19.23 20.79
CA GLN A 192 16.19 18.36 21.88
C GLN A 192 15.30 19.08 22.91
N GLU A 193 14.70 20.21 22.54
CA GLU A 193 13.74 20.94 23.36
C GLU A 193 12.34 20.36 23.18
N TRP A 194 12.10 19.17 23.77
CA TRP A 194 10.92 18.35 23.50
C TRP A 194 9.58 19.07 23.71
N LYS A 195 9.44 19.84 24.80
CA LYS A 195 8.22 20.59 25.12
C LYS A 195 7.92 21.66 24.07
N ALA A 196 8.93 22.46 23.72
CA ALA A 196 8.81 23.54 22.77
C ALA A 196 8.63 23.03 21.33
N ALA A 197 9.21 21.87 21.00
CA ALA A 197 9.01 21.18 19.73
C ALA A 197 7.58 20.62 19.62
N MET A 198 7.08 19.99 20.68
CA MET A 198 5.71 19.44 20.74
C MET A 198 4.66 20.54 20.56
N GLU A 199 4.82 21.68 21.22
CA GLU A 199 3.94 22.84 21.06
C GLU A 199 3.89 23.32 19.60
N ALA A 200 5.05 23.46 18.95
CA ALA A 200 5.13 23.89 17.56
C ALA A 200 4.53 22.85 16.59
N PHE A 201 4.77 21.56 16.80
CA PHE A 201 4.17 20.51 15.99
C PHE A 201 2.65 20.39 16.22
N ASN A 202 2.16 20.57 17.45
CA ASN A 202 0.72 20.61 17.72
C ASN A 202 0.06 21.82 17.06
N LYS A 203 0.70 23.01 17.09
CA LYS A 203 0.24 24.17 16.32
C LYS A 203 0.15 23.85 14.82
N CYS A 204 1.19 23.24 14.26
CA CYS A 204 1.21 22.80 12.86
C CYS A 204 0.09 21.79 12.55
N LYS A 205 -0.10 20.79 13.40
CA LYS A 205 -1.14 19.76 13.28
C LYS A 205 -2.53 20.38 13.29
N THR A 206 -2.86 21.20 14.29
CA THR A 206 -4.17 21.84 14.41
C THR A 206 -4.49 22.75 13.22
N ILE A 207 -3.51 23.46 12.66
CA ILE A 207 -3.75 24.28 11.47
C ILE A 207 -4.03 23.42 10.24
N TYR A 208 -3.23 22.38 9.98
CA TYR A 208 -3.47 21.51 8.83
C TYR A 208 -4.75 20.68 8.96
N GLU A 209 -5.14 20.25 10.15
CA GLU A 209 -6.44 19.58 10.38
C GLU A 209 -7.62 20.53 10.09
N LYS A 210 -7.51 21.81 10.49
CA LYS A 210 -8.52 22.83 10.17
C LYS A 210 -8.58 23.15 8.68
N LEU A 211 -7.45 23.13 7.98
CA LEU A 211 -7.41 23.29 6.52
C LEU A 211 -8.02 22.05 5.84
N ALA A 212 -7.71 20.85 6.31
CA ALA A 212 -8.27 19.61 5.78
C ALA A 212 -9.80 19.54 5.90
N SER A 213 -10.36 20.00 7.02
CA SER A 213 -11.82 20.01 7.23
C SER A 213 -12.56 21.14 6.50
N ALA A 214 -11.86 22.16 6.03
CA ALA A 214 -12.46 23.32 5.38
C ALA A 214 -12.57 23.17 3.84
N PHE A 215 -11.82 22.27 3.23
CA PHE A 215 -11.77 22.08 1.77
C PHE A 215 -12.32 20.70 1.34
N THR A 216 -12.35 20.46 0.03
CA THR A 216 -12.80 19.21 -0.57
C THR A 216 -11.94 18.02 -0.14
N GLU A 217 -12.53 16.81 -0.13
CA GLU A 217 -11.83 15.57 0.25
C GLU A 217 -10.52 15.35 -0.52
N GLU A 218 -10.46 15.72 -1.80
CA GLU A 218 -9.23 15.62 -2.61
C GLU A 218 -8.06 16.47 -2.06
N GLN A 219 -8.33 17.69 -1.63
CA GLN A 219 -7.32 18.59 -1.04
C GLN A 219 -7.01 18.21 0.41
N ALA A 220 -8.00 17.65 1.13
CA ALA A 220 -7.82 17.16 2.49
C ALA A 220 -6.78 16.05 2.57
N ILE A 221 -6.66 15.19 1.54
CA ILE A 221 -5.66 14.12 1.48
C ILE A 221 -4.24 14.67 1.69
N LEU A 222 -3.87 15.75 1.02
CA LEU A 222 -2.54 16.36 1.12
C LEU A 222 -2.24 16.85 2.55
N TYR A 223 -3.20 17.54 3.17
CA TYR A 223 -3.04 18.06 4.53
C TYR A 223 -3.00 16.93 5.57
N ASN A 224 -3.86 15.91 5.42
CA ASN A 224 -3.86 14.73 6.29
C ASN A 224 -2.55 13.95 6.20
N GLN A 225 -2.01 13.74 4.99
CA GLN A 225 -0.69 13.15 4.79
C GLN A 225 0.41 13.93 5.54
N ARG A 226 0.32 15.28 5.56
CA ARG A 226 1.27 16.11 6.29
C ARG A 226 1.15 15.96 7.81
N VAL A 227 -0.06 15.81 8.34
CA VAL A 227 -0.32 15.54 9.76
C VAL A 227 0.20 14.16 10.16
N GLU A 228 0.00 13.15 9.32
CA GLU A 228 0.54 11.81 9.50
C GLU A 228 2.08 11.82 9.48
N GLU A 229 2.71 12.58 8.58
CA GLU A 229 4.16 12.73 8.47
C GLU A 229 4.80 13.27 9.78
N ILE A 230 4.16 14.22 10.46
CA ILE A 230 4.69 14.82 11.69
C ILE A 230 4.29 14.08 12.98
N SER A 231 3.28 13.20 12.91
CA SER A 231 2.74 12.49 14.07
C SER A 231 3.79 11.65 14.84
N PRO A 232 4.72 10.92 14.19
CA PRO A 232 5.81 10.23 14.88
C PRO A 232 6.70 11.17 15.71
N ASN A 233 6.96 12.39 15.22
CA ASN A 233 7.78 13.36 15.96
C ASN A 233 7.06 13.87 17.21
N ILE A 234 5.74 14.10 17.13
CA ILE A 234 4.92 14.53 18.26
C ILE A 234 4.96 13.47 19.38
N ARG A 235 4.74 12.20 19.05
CA ARG A 235 4.77 11.13 20.04
C ARG A 235 6.17 10.90 20.61
N TYR A 236 7.22 11.06 19.80
CA TYR A 236 8.60 11.01 20.28
C TYR A 236 8.89 12.12 21.30
N CYS A 237 8.40 13.34 21.05
CA CYS A 237 8.46 14.41 22.05
C CYS A 237 7.68 14.06 23.32
N ALA A 238 6.45 13.52 23.21
CA ALA A 238 5.63 13.14 24.35
C ALA A 238 6.32 12.09 25.24
N TYR A 239 6.95 11.08 24.63
CA TYR A 239 7.74 10.09 25.34
C TYR A 239 8.89 10.72 26.14
N ASN A 240 9.69 11.59 25.50
CA ASN A 240 10.82 12.24 26.17
C ASN A 240 10.40 13.25 27.25
N ILE A 241 9.15 13.72 27.23
CA ILE A 241 8.57 14.56 28.29
C ILE A 241 8.16 13.72 29.51
N GLY A 242 7.91 12.41 29.33
CA GLY A 242 7.60 11.47 30.41
C GLY A 242 6.32 10.65 30.19
N ASP A 243 5.65 10.79 29.05
CA ASP A 243 4.46 10.00 28.75
C ASP A 243 4.83 8.59 28.26
N GLN A 244 4.73 7.60 29.16
CA GLN A 244 5.04 6.20 28.84
C GLN A 244 4.02 5.57 27.88
N SER A 245 2.80 6.11 27.77
CA SER A 245 1.77 5.61 26.87
C SER A 245 2.09 5.87 25.39
N ALA A 246 2.86 6.93 25.12
CA ALA A 246 3.28 7.33 23.78
C ALA A 246 4.15 6.26 23.07
N ILE A 247 4.82 5.39 23.81
CA ILE A 247 5.63 4.28 23.24
C ILE A 247 4.73 3.22 22.60
N SER A 248 3.65 2.84 23.29
CA SER A 248 2.70 1.84 22.79
C SER A 248 2.05 2.33 21.49
N GLU A 249 1.70 3.61 21.44
CA GLU A 249 1.13 4.24 20.26
C GLU A 249 2.15 4.44 19.12
N LEU A 250 3.40 4.78 19.44
CA LEU A 250 4.50 4.82 18.47
C LEU A 250 4.75 3.45 17.85
N MET A 251 4.69 2.40 18.66
CA MET A 251 4.84 1.03 18.23
C MET A 251 3.69 0.62 17.31
N GLN A 252 2.44 0.94 17.68
CA GLN A 252 1.26 0.70 16.83
C GLN A 252 1.33 1.45 15.49
N MET A 253 1.75 2.72 15.49
CA MET A 253 1.92 3.49 14.24
C MET A 253 3.01 2.89 13.35
N ARG A 254 4.15 2.48 13.93
CA ARG A 254 5.23 1.82 13.18
C ARG A 254 4.75 0.53 12.52
N LEU A 255 3.97 -0.28 13.24
CA LEU A 255 3.44 -1.55 12.71
C LEU A 255 2.37 -1.32 11.64
N ARG A 256 1.63 -0.20 11.67
CA ARG A 256 0.63 0.17 10.65
C ARG A 256 1.23 0.76 9.37
N THR A 257 2.28 1.60 9.48
CA THR A 257 2.81 2.38 8.34
C THR A 257 3.95 1.66 7.60
N GLY A 258 4.27 0.40 7.91
CA GLY A 258 5.20 -0.40 7.11
C GLY A 258 6.63 0.16 7.01
N GLY A 259 7.10 0.81 8.09
CA GLY A 259 8.47 1.32 8.20
C GLY A 259 8.60 2.79 7.79
N THR A 260 8.78 3.67 8.77
CA THR A 260 9.29 5.02 8.52
C THR A 260 10.77 4.92 8.17
N GLU A 261 11.14 4.98 6.89
CA GLU A 261 12.56 4.97 6.51
C GLU A 261 13.29 6.20 7.07
N GLY A 262 14.35 5.96 7.84
CA GLY A 262 15.29 6.99 8.32
C GLY A 262 15.84 6.75 9.73
N LEU A 263 16.84 7.57 10.11
CA LEU A 263 17.53 7.53 11.42
C LEU A 263 16.62 7.60 12.65
N LEU A 264 15.42 8.14 12.49
CA LEU A 264 14.44 8.18 13.57
C LEU A 264 13.84 6.80 13.82
N ALA A 265 13.69 5.94 12.81
CA ALA A 265 13.22 4.57 13.01
C ALA A 265 14.24 3.68 13.72
N GLU A 266 15.53 3.81 13.43
CA GLU A 266 16.58 3.07 14.16
C GLU A 266 16.64 3.49 15.64
N LYS A 267 16.56 4.80 15.91
CA LYS A 267 16.47 5.31 17.29
C LYS A 267 15.18 4.86 17.97
N LEU A 268 14.06 4.89 17.27
CA LEU A 268 12.78 4.40 17.77
C LEU A 268 12.84 2.91 18.10
N GLU A 269 13.46 2.10 17.24
CA GLU A 269 13.68 0.67 17.43
C GLU A 269 14.58 0.39 18.64
N SER A 270 15.66 1.13 18.79
CA SER A 270 16.53 1.03 19.97
C SER A 270 15.76 1.36 21.27
N LEU A 271 14.82 2.31 21.23
CA LEU A 271 14.01 2.67 22.39
C LEU A 271 12.91 1.64 22.68
N ILE A 272 12.27 1.09 21.63
CA ILE A 272 11.27 0.02 21.77
C ILE A 272 11.94 -1.23 22.35
N THR A 273 13.10 -1.63 21.83
CA THR A 273 13.88 -2.77 22.36
C THR A 273 14.33 -2.55 23.79
N GLN A 274 14.82 -1.35 24.14
CA GLN A 274 15.17 -1.00 25.53
C GLN A 274 13.95 -1.02 26.46
N THR A 275 12.80 -0.52 26.02
CA THR A 275 11.57 -0.53 26.82
C THR A 275 11.08 -1.95 27.05
N ARG A 276 11.07 -2.77 25.99
CA ARG A 276 10.75 -4.20 26.08
C ARG A 276 11.73 -4.93 27.00
N ALA A 277 13.03 -4.61 26.96
CA ALA A 277 14.02 -5.19 27.87
C ALA A 277 13.79 -4.80 29.35
N LYS A 278 13.40 -3.55 29.63
CA LYS A 278 13.04 -3.10 30.98
C LYS A 278 11.78 -3.77 31.51
N GLN A 279 10.75 -3.90 30.67
CA GLN A 279 9.52 -4.62 31.04
C GLN A 279 9.79 -6.12 31.17
N ALA A 280 10.64 -6.68 30.32
CA ALA A 280 11.11 -8.05 30.42
C ALA A 280 11.78 -8.29 31.78
N ALA A 281 12.58 -7.38 32.34
CA ALA A 281 13.15 -7.61 33.67
C ALA A 281 12.13 -8.00 34.77
N THR A 282 10.86 -7.59 34.65
CA THR A 282 9.77 -7.92 35.60
C THR A 282 9.01 -9.21 35.33
N MET A 283 9.05 -9.77 34.11
CA MET A 283 8.39 -11.04 33.79
C MET A 283 9.29 -12.22 34.18
N SER A 284 8.89 -13.10 35.09
CA SER A 284 9.72 -14.26 35.47
C SER A 284 9.17 -15.60 34.97
N GLU A 285 7.88 -15.68 34.67
CA GLU A 285 7.17 -16.92 34.41
C GLU A 285 6.16 -16.74 33.28
N VAL A 286 5.88 -17.84 32.56
CA VAL A 286 4.83 -17.88 31.54
C VAL A 286 3.99 -19.13 31.74
N GLU A 287 2.67 -18.95 31.70
CA GLU A 287 1.70 -20.04 31.78
C GLU A 287 1.27 -20.47 30.38
N TRP A 288 1.40 -21.76 30.08
CA TRP A 288 0.88 -22.35 28.86
C TRP A 288 0.22 -23.70 29.16
N ARG A 289 -1.01 -23.90 28.66
CA ARG A 289 -1.80 -25.14 28.84
C ARG A 289 -1.87 -25.62 30.30
N GLY A 290 -1.99 -24.68 31.26
CA GLY A 290 -2.09 -24.95 32.69
C GLY A 290 -0.79 -25.31 33.39
N ARG A 291 0.37 -25.16 32.72
CA ARG A 291 1.70 -25.30 33.32
C ARG A 291 2.42 -23.96 33.31
N THR A 292 2.86 -23.51 34.48
CA THR A 292 3.73 -22.34 34.63
C THR A 292 5.19 -22.75 34.47
N VAL A 293 5.93 -22.02 33.63
CA VAL A 293 7.34 -22.27 33.38
C VAL A 293 8.15 -20.99 33.60
N PRO A 294 9.23 -21.05 34.41
CA PRO A 294 10.10 -19.90 34.62
C PRO A 294 10.94 -19.61 33.36
N VAL A 295 10.96 -18.36 32.93
CA VAL A 295 11.68 -17.87 31.74
C VAL A 295 12.93 -17.12 32.20
N LYS A 296 14.04 -17.86 32.31
CA LYS A 296 15.36 -17.30 32.70
C LYS A 296 16.06 -16.55 31.57
N ILE A 297 15.71 -16.84 30.31
CA ILE A 297 16.39 -16.30 29.13
C ILE A 297 15.76 -14.97 28.72
N ASP A 298 16.53 -13.88 28.78
CA ASP A 298 16.06 -12.51 28.49
C ASP A 298 15.49 -12.37 27.07
N LYS A 299 16.11 -13.01 26.08
CA LYS A 299 15.64 -13.00 24.68
C LYS A 299 14.23 -13.57 24.53
N VAL A 300 13.96 -14.70 25.20
CA VAL A 300 12.64 -15.36 25.18
C VAL A 300 11.59 -14.47 25.83
N ARG A 301 11.98 -13.78 26.90
CA ARG A 301 11.11 -12.92 27.65
C ARG A 301 10.68 -11.66 26.89
N ILE A 302 11.63 -11.03 26.20
CA ILE A 302 11.38 -9.91 25.29
C ILE A 302 10.43 -10.33 24.17
N PHE A 303 10.65 -11.51 23.59
CA PHE A 303 9.79 -12.08 22.55
C PHE A 303 8.35 -12.31 23.05
N LEU A 304 8.18 -12.98 24.18
CA LEU A 304 6.85 -13.31 24.73
C LEU A 304 6.06 -12.08 25.16
N LEU A 305 6.71 -11.02 25.64
CA LEU A 305 6.07 -9.72 25.90
C LEU A 305 5.54 -9.08 24.62
N GLY A 306 6.34 -9.10 23.55
CA GLY A 306 5.96 -8.50 22.27
C GLY A 306 4.94 -9.31 21.47
N LEU A 307 4.74 -10.58 21.82
CA LEU A 307 3.90 -11.51 21.06
C LEU A 307 2.46 -11.02 20.92
N ALA A 308 1.82 -10.62 22.02
CA ALA A 308 0.43 -10.13 22.00
C ALA A 308 0.27 -8.87 21.13
N ASP A 309 1.21 -7.94 21.21
CA ASP A 309 1.20 -6.71 20.39
C ASP A 309 1.35 -7.03 18.90
N THR A 310 2.25 -7.96 18.56
CA THR A 310 2.45 -8.38 17.16
C THR A 310 1.24 -9.14 16.61
N GLU A 311 0.60 -10.01 17.42
CA GLU A 311 -0.64 -10.69 17.03
C GLU A 311 -1.79 -9.70 16.82
N ALA A 312 -1.92 -8.71 17.70
CA ALA A 312 -2.89 -7.63 17.54
C ALA A 312 -2.63 -6.79 16.27
N ALA A 313 -1.37 -6.52 15.94
CA ALA A 313 -1.04 -5.80 14.71
C ALA A 313 -1.33 -6.61 13.44
N ILE A 314 -1.06 -7.92 13.45
CA ILE A 314 -1.38 -8.81 12.32
C ILE A 314 -2.89 -8.84 12.06
N THR A 315 -3.71 -8.82 13.11
CA THR A 315 -5.18 -8.82 12.98
C THR A 315 -5.72 -7.47 12.51
N GLN A 316 -5.09 -6.35 12.90
CA GLN A 316 -5.49 -5.00 12.50
C GLN A 316 -4.99 -4.56 11.12
N ALA A 317 -3.96 -5.21 10.57
CA ALA A 317 -3.46 -4.87 9.24
C ALA A 317 -4.55 -5.09 8.18
N GLU A 318 -4.73 -4.14 7.25
CA GLU A 318 -5.69 -4.28 6.15
C GLU A 318 -5.01 -4.84 4.90
N GLU A 319 -3.86 -4.27 4.54
CA GLU A 319 -3.05 -4.68 3.39
C GLU A 319 -2.43 -6.08 3.52
N GLU A 320 -2.43 -6.84 2.44
CA GLU A 320 -1.88 -8.21 2.42
C GLU A 320 -0.34 -8.20 2.53
N GLU A 321 0.34 -7.26 1.90
CA GLU A 321 1.82 -7.15 1.98
C GLU A 321 2.31 -6.83 3.39
N THR A 322 1.60 -5.96 4.12
CA THR A 322 1.97 -5.62 5.50
C THR A 322 1.76 -6.80 6.44
N LYS A 323 0.68 -7.56 6.27
CA LYS A 323 0.45 -8.83 6.99
C LYS A 323 1.58 -9.82 6.77
N GLU A 324 2.01 -10.02 5.53
CA GLU A 324 3.10 -10.95 5.21
C GLU A 324 4.41 -10.54 5.89
N ARG A 325 4.77 -9.25 5.84
CA ARG A 325 5.97 -8.73 6.53
C ARG A 325 5.90 -8.93 8.04
N LEU A 326 4.74 -8.70 8.66
CA LEU A 326 4.55 -8.91 10.10
C LEU A 326 4.68 -10.38 10.48
N PHE A 327 4.10 -11.30 9.70
CA PHE A 327 4.29 -12.74 9.91
C PHE A 327 5.75 -13.16 9.79
N GLU A 328 6.49 -12.65 8.81
CA GLU A 328 7.91 -12.95 8.62
C GLU A 328 8.78 -12.43 9.76
N SER A 329 8.52 -11.20 10.23
CA SER A 329 9.20 -10.63 11.41
C SER A 329 8.96 -11.50 12.64
N LEU A 330 7.71 -11.84 12.93
CA LEU A 330 7.34 -12.67 14.08
C LEU A 330 7.98 -14.07 14.03
N LEU A 331 7.99 -14.70 12.85
CA LEU A 331 8.66 -15.99 12.66
C LEU A 331 10.17 -15.89 12.83
N SER A 332 10.78 -14.78 12.42
CA SER A 332 12.22 -14.56 12.62
C SER A 332 12.57 -14.39 14.10
N GLU A 333 11.86 -13.51 14.81
CA GLU A 333 12.06 -13.31 16.25
C GLU A 333 11.82 -14.61 17.04
N CYS A 334 10.84 -15.40 16.64
CA CYS A 334 10.56 -16.70 17.25
C CYS A 334 11.69 -17.71 17.01
N ARG A 335 12.29 -17.74 15.81
CA ARG A 335 13.47 -18.59 15.53
C ARG A 335 14.66 -18.22 16.40
N ASP A 336 14.89 -16.92 16.61
CA ASP A 336 15.98 -16.44 17.46
C ASP A 336 15.75 -16.80 18.94
N ALA A 337 14.50 -16.71 19.41
CA ALA A 337 14.12 -17.15 20.75
C ALA A 337 14.29 -18.68 20.93
N ILE A 338 13.87 -19.48 19.95
CA ILE A 338 14.06 -20.94 19.95
C ILE A 338 15.55 -21.29 19.98
N GLN A 339 16.37 -20.59 19.20
CA GLN A 339 17.81 -20.81 19.16
C GLN A 339 18.46 -20.54 20.53
N ALA A 340 18.08 -19.46 21.20
CA ALA A 340 18.55 -19.15 22.55
C ALA A 340 18.19 -20.25 23.56
N VAL A 341 16.97 -20.82 23.50
CA VAL A 341 16.57 -21.96 24.34
C VAL A 341 17.36 -23.23 24.00
N ARG A 342 17.62 -23.48 22.71
CA ARG A 342 18.39 -24.66 22.27
C ARG A 342 19.84 -24.62 22.75
N GLU A 343 20.44 -23.44 22.84
CA GLU A 343 21.81 -23.26 23.36
C GLU A 343 21.91 -23.65 24.83
N GLU A 344 20.91 -23.29 25.64
CA GLU A 344 20.77 -23.68 27.05
C GLU A 344 20.38 -25.16 27.23
N LEU A 345 19.75 -25.78 26.23
CA LEU A 345 19.35 -27.20 26.28
C LEU A 345 20.55 -28.15 26.08
N LYS A 346 21.57 -27.75 25.31
CA LYS A 346 22.79 -28.54 25.03
C LYS A 346 23.58 -28.97 26.28
N PRO A 347 23.83 -28.11 27.29
CA PRO A 347 24.52 -28.50 28.51
C PRO A 347 23.70 -29.46 29.39
N ASP A 348 22.37 -29.29 29.43
CA ASP A 348 21.44 -30.10 30.24
C ASP A 348 21.37 -31.57 29.75
N GLN A 349 21.55 -31.79 28.44
CA GLN A 349 21.64 -33.14 27.84
C GLN A 349 22.90 -33.91 28.28
N LYS A 350 24.03 -33.24 28.52
CA LYS A 350 25.27 -33.88 28.98
C LYS A 350 25.25 -34.26 30.46
N GLN A 351 24.44 -33.58 31.28
CA GLN A 351 24.27 -33.92 32.70
C GLN A 351 23.33 -35.11 32.91
N ARG A 352 22.34 -35.32 32.03
CA ARG A 352 21.42 -36.47 32.11
C ARG A 352 22.06 -37.82 31.86
N ASP A 353 23.17 -37.89 31.11
CA ASP A 353 23.93 -39.15 30.94
C ASP A 353 24.54 -39.64 32.26
N HIS A 354 24.54 -38.83 33.33
CA HIS A 354 25.09 -39.20 34.64
C HIS A 354 24.06 -39.40 35.76
N SER A 355 22.78 -39.04 35.56
CA SER A 355 21.74 -39.14 36.59
C SER A 355 20.55 -39.94 36.09
N LEU A 356 20.59 -41.26 36.34
CA LEU A 356 19.44 -42.15 36.25
C LEU A 356 18.50 -41.89 37.43
N GLU A 357 17.68 -40.85 37.37
CA GLU A 357 16.49 -40.75 38.22
C GLU A 357 15.22 -40.85 37.38
N ILE A 358 14.56 -41.99 37.60
CA ILE A 358 13.23 -42.36 37.16
C ILE A 358 12.26 -41.51 37.97
N ASP A 359 11.84 -40.36 37.46
CA ASP A 359 10.73 -39.63 38.07
C ASP A 359 9.77 -39.02 37.04
N SER A 360 8.74 -39.82 36.70
CA SER A 360 7.52 -39.48 35.95
C SER A 360 7.68 -38.93 34.52
N GLY A 361 6.74 -39.21 33.62
CA GLY A 361 6.74 -38.79 32.21
C GLY A 361 6.68 -37.28 31.92
N LYS A 362 7.16 -36.42 32.83
CA LYS A 362 7.10 -34.97 32.73
C LYS A 362 8.41 -34.40 32.16
N VAL A 363 8.29 -33.88 30.94
CA VAL A 363 9.35 -33.14 30.24
C VAL A 363 9.89 -31.97 31.08
N SER A 364 11.20 -31.73 31.06
CA SER A 364 11.84 -30.62 31.82
C SER A 364 11.30 -29.25 31.45
N ASN A 365 11.40 -28.29 32.37
CA ASN A 365 10.89 -26.94 32.17
C ASN A 365 11.50 -26.25 30.93
N ILE A 366 12.79 -26.41 30.68
CA ILE A 366 13.46 -25.86 29.51
C ILE A 366 13.02 -26.53 28.19
N GLN A 367 12.78 -27.85 28.21
CA GLN A 367 12.25 -28.56 27.05
C GLN A 367 10.77 -28.23 26.81
N TYR A 368 9.99 -28.00 27.86
CA TYR A 368 8.61 -27.53 27.75
C TYR A 368 8.53 -26.10 27.20
N LEU A 369 9.45 -25.22 27.61
CA LEU A 369 9.61 -23.88 27.03
C LEU A 369 9.98 -23.96 25.54
N HIS A 370 10.87 -24.89 25.17
CA HIS A 370 11.19 -25.18 23.77
C HIS A 370 9.97 -25.65 22.98
N SER A 371 9.16 -26.56 23.54
CA SER A 371 7.90 -27.01 22.95
C SER A 371 6.90 -25.84 22.79
N TYR A 372 6.82 -24.93 23.76
CA TYR A 372 5.94 -23.76 23.68
C TYR A 372 6.35 -22.79 22.57
N LEU A 373 7.63 -22.43 22.48
CA LEU A 373 8.11 -21.56 21.40
C LEU A 373 7.97 -22.24 20.04
N THR A 374 8.18 -23.56 19.97
CA THR A 374 7.95 -24.34 18.74
C THR A 374 6.46 -24.35 18.37
N TYR A 375 5.56 -24.47 19.35
CA TYR A 375 4.12 -24.33 19.14
C TYR A 375 3.76 -22.96 18.57
N ILE A 376 4.31 -21.87 19.12
CA ILE A 376 4.10 -20.51 18.61
C ILE A 376 4.57 -20.43 17.16
N LYS A 377 5.82 -20.83 16.86
CA LYS A 377 6.39 -20.82 15.50
C LYS A 377 5.49 -21.55 14.50
N LEU A 378 5.08 -22.78 14.83
CA LEU A 378 4.26 -23.61 13.95
C LEU A 378 2.85 -23.04 13.79
N SER A 379 2.24 -22.55 14.87
CA SER A 379 0.92 -21.92 14.83
C SER A 379 0.93 -20.63 14.01
N THR A 380 1.96 -19.79 14.15
CA THR A 380 2.16 -18.59 13.32
C THR A 380 2.38 -18.95 11.86
N ALA A 381 3.15 -20.00 11.57
CA ALA A 381 3.35 -20.48 10.20
C ALA A 381 2.04 -21.00 9.57
N ILE A 382 1.19 -21.68 10.35
CA ILE A 382 -0.14 -22.11 9.89
C ILE A 382 -1.01 -20.87 9.59
N LYS A 383 -1.10 -19.91 10.51
CA LYS A 383 -1.87 -18.66 10.31
C LYS A 383 -1.39 -17.87 9.08
N ARG A 384 -0.07 -17.78 8.86
CA ARG A 384 0.51 -17.15 7.65
C ARG A 384 0.05 -17.86 6.38
N ASN A 385 0.21 -19.17 6.30
CA ASN A 385 -0.15 -19.95 5.11
C ASN A 385 -1.67 -19.92 4.87
N GLU A 386 -2.49 -19.88 5.92
CA GLU A 386 -3.94 -19.70 5.81
C GLU A 386 -4.29 -18.32 5.24
N SER A 387 -3.63 -17.26 5.70
CA SER A 387 -3.79 -15.90 5.14
C SER A 387 -3.41 -15.86 3.66
N MET A 388 -2.29 -16.48 3.28
CA MET A 388 -1.85 -16.57 1.88
C MET A 388 -2.84 -17.39 1.03
N ALA A 389 -3.39 -18.48 1.58
CA ALA A 389 -4.38 -19.29 0.89
C ALA A 389 -5.68 -18.52 0.64
N LYS A 390 -6.15 -17.73 1.63
CA LYS A 390 -7.33 -16.85 1.47
C LYS A 390 -7.09 -15.76 0.41
N ALA A 391 -5.91 -15.16 0.37
CA ALA A 391 -5.53 -14.18 -0.65
C ALA A 391 -5.54 -14.79 -2.06
N LEU A 392 -4.90 -15.96 -2.23
CA LEU A 392 -4.90 -16.69 -3.49
C LEU A 392 -6.30 -17.14 -3.93
N GLN A 393 -7.14 -17.58 -2.99
CA GLN A 393 -8.53 -17.95 -3.27
C GLN A 393 -9.34 -16.75 -3.78
N LYS A 394 -9.19 -15.57 -3.17
CA LYS A 394 -9.81 -14.33 -3.66
C LYS A 394 -9.31 -13.94 -5.06
N ALA A 395 -8.02 -14.12 -5.32
CA ALA A 395 -7.43 -13.86 -6.64
C ALA A 395 -8.00 -14.82 -7.71
N LEU A 396 -8.21 -16.09 -7.38
CA LEU A 396 -8.86 -17.07 -8.26
C LEU A 396 -10.32 -16.71 -8.56
N LEU A 397 -11.09 -16.23 -7.57
CA LEU A 397 -12.48 -15.80 -7.77
C LEU A 397 -12.59 -14.55 -8.67
N ARG A 398 -11.62 -13.63 -8.62
CA ARG A 398 -11.57 -12.44 -9.48
C ARG A 398 -11.25 -12.75 -10.95
N GLN A 399 -10.74 -13.94 -11.28
CA GLN A 399 -10.44 -14.35 -12.66
C GLN A 399 -11.67 -14.44 -13.58
N GLN A 400 -12.89 -14.32 -13.04
CA GLN A 400 -14.11 -14.23 -13.86
C GLN A 400 -14.27 -12.85 -14.54
N GLN A 401 -13.38 -11.88 -14.31
CA GLN A 401 -13.29 -10.65 -15.08
C GLN A 401 -12.01 -10.61 -15.93
N PRO A 402 -12.08 -10.17 -17.20
CA PRO A 402 -10.91 -10.04 -18.04
C PRO A 402 -10.16 -8.77 -17.65
N GLU A 403 -8.93 -8.86 -17.13
CA GLU A 403 -8.03 -7.71 -17.18
C GLU A 403 -6.57 -8.04 -17.46
N GLU A 404 -6.01 -7.06 -18.15
CA GLU A 404 -4.63 -6.82 -18.53
C GLU A 404 -3.69 -6.84 -17.32
N ASP A 405 -2.71 -7.74 -17.33
CA ASP A 405 -1.29 -7.46 -17.06
C ASP A 405 -0.56 -8.78 -16.83
N GLY A 406 0.72 -8.84 -17.22
CA GLY A 406 1.59 -10.02 -17.20
C GLY A 406 1.92 -10.65 -15.83
N LYS A 407 0.99 -10.65 -14.87
CA LYS A 407 1.11 -11.39 -13.60
C LYS A 407 0.72 -12.86 -13.82
N ARG A 408 1.53 -13.76 -13.24
CA ARG A 408 1.32 -15.20 -13.28
C ARG A 408 -0.08 -15.54 -12.75
N VAL A 409 -0.91 -16.15 -13.59
CA VAL A 409 -2.24 -16.63 -13.24
C VAL A 409 -2.12 -17.62 -12.08
N PRO A 410 -2.72 -17.34 -10.90
CA PRO A 410 -2.71 -18.28 -9.79
C PRO A 410 -3.44 -19.56 -10.19
N ARG A 411 -2.87 -20.73 -9.87
CA ARG A 411 -3.45 -22.04 -10.19
C ARG A 411 -3.91 -22.74 -8.92
N PRO A 412 -4.92 -23.64 -8.99
CA PRO A 412 -5.32 -24.45 -7.83
C PRO A 412 -4.16 -25.24 -7.21
N GLN A 413 -3.14 -25.59 -8.01
CA GLN A 413 -1.91 -26.25 -7.55
C GLN A 413 -1.12 -25.43 -6.52
N ASP A 414 -1.14 -24.10 -6.62
CA ASP A 414 -0.43 -23.22 -5.69
C ASP A 414 -1.09 -23.26 -4.29
N LEU A 415 -2.43 -23.44 -4.23
CA LEU A 415 -3.18 -23.65 -2.99
C LEU A 415 -2.89 -25.01 -2.35
N ILE A 416 -2.82 -26.08 -3.14
CA ILE A 416 -2.48 -27.43 -2.65
C ILE A 416 -1.17 -27.41 -1.86
N ARG A 417 -0.15 -26.73 -2.40
CA ARG A 417 1.16 -26.58 -1.73
C ARG A 417 1.05 -25.90 -0.37
N LEU A 418 0.23 -24.86 -0.24
CA LEU A 418 0.04 -24.17 1.04
C LEU A 418 -0.64 -25.07 2.07
N TYR A 419 -1.67 -25.82 1.68
CA TYR A 419 -2.33 -26.76 2.58
C TYR A 419 -1.46 -27.97 2.95
N ASP A 420 -0.58 -28.44 2.06
CA ASP A 420 0.42 -29.46 2.41
C ASP A 420 1.40 -28.97 3.46
N ILE A 421 1.88 -27.72 3.34
CA ILE A 421 2.75 -27.09 4.36
C ILE A 421 1.99 -26.95 5.69
N ILE A 422 0.72 -26.56 5.67
CA ILE A 422 -0.11 -26.49 6.89
C ILE A 422 -0.22 -27.88 7.54
N LEU A 423 -0.48 -28.93 6.75
CA LEU A 423 -0.59 -30.30 7.25
C LEU A 423 0.74 -30.83 7.80
N GLN A 424 1.87 -30.48 7.19
CA GLN A 424 3.19 -30.79 7.72
C GLN A 424 3.42 -30.12 9.08
N ASN A 425 3.10 -28.82 9.21
CA ASN A 425 3.22 -28.10 10.47
C ASN A 425 2.29 -28.70 11.56
N LEU A 426 1.09 -29.16 11.20
CA LEU A 426 0.18 -29.84 12.13
C LEU A 426 0.69 -31.21 12.58
N ALA A 427 1.34 -31.95 11.69
CA ALA A 427 2.00 -33.21 12.04
C ALA A 427 3.16 -32.97 13.02
N GLU A 428 3.96 -31.91 12.82
CA GLU A 428 4.98 -31.49 13.78
C GLU A 428 4.39 -31.06 15.13
N LEU A 429 3.27 -30.33 15.13
CA LEU A 429 2.55 -29.95 16.35
C LEU A 429 2.08 -31.19 17.14
N GLN A 430 1.58 -32.22 16.45
CA GLN A 430 1.13 -33.46 17.10
C GLN A 430 2.26 -34.18 17.86
N GLN A 431 3.51 -33.99 17.44
CA GLN A 431 4.70 -34.66 18.00
C GLN A 431 5.47 -33.81 19.01
N LEU A 432 4.88 -32.71 19.53
CA LEU A 432 5.58 -31.86 20.49
C LEU A 432 5.82 -32.55 21.84
N PRO A 433 7.07 -32.58 22.33
CA PRO A 433 7.40 -33.18 23.63
C PRO A 433 6.63 -32.52 24.78
N GLY A 434 6.02 -33.35 25.63
CA GLY A 434 5.35 -32.90 26.86
C GLY A 434 3.86 -32.59 26.70
N LEU A 435 3.29 -32.83 25.51
CA LEU A 435 1.85 -32.70 25.23
C LEU A 435 1.17 -34.04 24.86
N GLU A 436 1.91 -35.16 24.93
CA GLU A 436 1.41 -36.51 24.58
C GLU A 436 0.21 -36.93 25.43
N GLU A 437 0.16 -36.49 26.69
CA GLU A 437 -0.92 -36.81 27.63
C GLU A 437 -2.11 -35.81 27.54
N ASP A 438 -1.94 -34.67 26.86
CA ASP A 438 -3.00 -33.67 26.70
C ASP A 438 -4.00 -34.09 25.60
N LYS A 439 -4.98 -34.90 26.01
CA LYS A 439 -6.07 -35.36 25.14
C LYS A 439 -6.87 -34.21 24.52
N SER A 440 -6.93 -33.04 25.15
CA SER A 440 -7.66 -31.89 24.61
C SER A 440 -6.90 -31.27 23.43
N TYR A 441 -5.58 -31.13 23.58
CA TYR A 441 -4.67 -30.66 22.54
C TYR A 441 -4.63 -31.58 21.32
N LEU A 442 -4.47 -32.89 21.55
CA LEU A 442 -4.45 -33.88 20.47
C LEU A 442 -5.77 -33.91 19.68
N LYS A 443 -6.92 -33.76 20.36
CA LYS A 443 -8.22 -33.63 19.71
C LYS A 443 -8.32 -32.37 18.87
N GLU A 444 -7.86 -31.23 19.39
CA GLU A 444 -7.86 -29.95 18.67
C GLU A 444 -7.04 -30.03 17.37
N ILE A 445 -5.83 -30.60 17.45
CA ILE A 445 -4.97 -30.82 16.27
C ILE A 445 -5.60 -31.82 15.30
N GLY A 446 -6.22 -32.89 15.80
CA GLY A 446 -6.93 -33.86 14.99
C GLY A 446 -8.04 -33.21 14.15
N ILE A 447 -8.86 -32.36 14.79
CA ILE A 447 -9.92 -31.61 14.10
C ILE A 447 -9.33 -30.66 13.05
N LYS A 448 -8.30 -29.86 13.43
CA LYS A 448 -7.60 -28.96 12.49
C LYS A 448 -7.06 -29.73 11.28
N THR A 449 -6.45 -30.88 11.52
CA THR A 449 -5.89 -31.76 10.47
C THR A 449 -6.97 -32.24 9.50
N LEU A 450 -8.14 -32.63 10.00
CA LEU A 450 -9.27 -33.03 9.14
C LEU A 450 -9.78 -31.89 8.27
N VAL A 451 -9.92 -30.68 8.85
CA VAL A 451 -10.35 -29.48 8.10
C VAL A 451 -9.37 -29.19 6.95
N TYR A 452 -8.07 -29.12 7.23
CA TYR A 452 -7.10 -28.80 6.19
C TYR A 452 -6.90 -29.94 5.18
N LYS A 453 -7.13 -31.20 5.57
CA LYS A 453 -7.22 -32.32 4.61
C LYS A 453 -8.41 -32.16 3.66
N ALA A 454 -9.56 -31.68 4.17
CA ALA A 454 -10.74 -31.40 3.36
C ALA A 454 -10.45 -30.29 2.33
N TYR A 455 -9.88 -29.16 2.75
CA TYR A 455 -9.49 -28.08 1.84
C TYR A 455 -8.45 -28.52 0.81
N ARG A 456 -7.41 -29.26 1.21
CA ARG A 456 -6.44 -29.81 0.26
C ARG A 456 -7.12 -30.70 -0.78
N CYS A 457 -7.99 -31.61 -0.34
CA CYS A 457 -8.70 -32.53 -1.22
C CYS A 457 -9.64 -31.78 -2.18
N PHE A 458 -10.26 -30.68 -1.74
CA PHE A 458 -11.09 -29.82 -2.57
C PHE A 458 -10.29 -29.17 -3.71
N PHE A 459 -9.13 -28.57 -3.43
CA PHE A 459 -8.31 -27.95 -4.47
C PHE A 459 -7.65 -28.99 -5.41
N ILE A 460 -7.36 -30.19 -4.91
CA ILE A 460 -6.99 -31.31 -5.78
C ILE A 460 -8.15 -31.65 -6.74
N ALA A 461 -9.39 -31.74 -6.25
CA ALA A 461 -10.56 -31.99 -7.10
C ALA A 461 -10.71 -30.92 -8.19
N GLN A 462 -10.59 -29.63 -7.83
CA GLN A 462 -10.61 -28.53 -8.81
C GLN A 462 -9.49 -28.64 -9.86
N SER A 463 -8.31 -29.14 -9.49
CA SER A 463 -7.25 -29.37 -10.47
C SER A 463 -7.58 -30.48 -11.48
N TYR A 464 -8.33 -31.51 -11.06
CA TYR A 464 -8.81 -32.58 -11.96
C TYR A 464 -9.95 -32.11 -12.86
N VAL A 465 -10.81 -31.22 -12.36
CA VAL A 465 -11.85 -30.52 -13.16
C VAL A 465 -11.22 -29.77 -14.33
N LEU A 466 -10.12 -29.04 -14.11
CA LEU A 466 -9.42 -28.32 -15.18
C LEU A 466 -8.84 -29.24 -16.28
N VAL A 467 -8.56 -30.50 -15.94
CA VAL A 467 -8.01 -31.51 -16.87
C VAL A 467 -9.13 -32.43 -17.41
N LYS A 468 -10.41 -32.08 -17.18
CA LYS A 468 -11.59 -32.84 -17.62
C LYS A 468 -11.63 -34.29 -17.12
N LYS A 469 -10.99 -34.57 -15.97
CA LYS A 469 -11.02 -35.89 -15.30
C LYS A 469 -12.18 -35.93 -14.31
N TRP A 470 -13.38 -36.02 -14.85
CA TRP A 470 -14.64 -35.86 -14.13
C TRP A 470 -14.83 -36.91 -13.03
N SER A 471 -14.51 -38.16 -13.32
CA SER A 471 -14.71 -39.27 -12.38
C SER A 471 -13.84 -39.15 -11.13
N GLU A 472 -12.57 -38.80 -11.31
CA GLU A 472 -11.60 -38.62 -10.24
C GLU A 472 -11.93 -37.40 -9.39
N ALA A 473 -12.35 -36.30 -10.02
CA ALA A 473 -12.81 -35.10 -9.32
C ALA A 473 -14.05 -35.37 -8.44
N LEU A 474 -15.03 -36.13 -8.95
CA LEU A 474 -16.24 -36.49 -8.18
C LEU A 474 -15.91 -37.31 -6.93
N VAL A 475 -15.04 -38.32 -7.06
CA VAL A 475 -14.58 -39.13 -5.92
C VAL A 475 -13.86 -38.28 -4.87
N LEU A 476 -13.06 -37.30 -5.31
CA LEU A 476 -12.39 -36.39 -4.40
C LEU A 476 -13.37 -35.47 -3.68
N TYR A 477 -14.41 -34.97 -4.34
CA TYR A 477 -15.47 -34.20 -3.68
C TYR A 477 -16.23 -35.04 -2.63
N ASP A 478 -16.52 -36.31 -2.91
CA ASP A 478 -17.11 -37.20 -1.90
C ASP A 478 -16.18 -37.39 -0.69
N ARG A 479 -14.87 -37.45 -0.93
CA ARG A 479 -13.88 -37.51 0.15
C ARG A 479 -13.83 -36.23 0.99
N VAL A 480 -14.00 -35.07 0.36
CA VAL A 480 -14.13 -33.78 1.08
C VAL A 480 -15.35 -33.82 2.01
N LEU A 481 -16.50 -34.27 1.51
CA LEU A 481 -17.73 -34.39 2.31
C LEU A 481 -17.54 -35.36 3.49
N LYS A 482 -16.86 -36.50 3.29
CA LYS A 482 -16.53 -37.42 4.39
C LYS A 482 -15.73 -36.72 5.49
N TYR A 483 -14.64 -36.03 5.14
CA TYR A 483 -13.86 -35.27 6.13
C TYR A 483 -14.70 -34.19 6.82
N ALA A 484 -15.54 -33.47 6.08
CA ALA A 484 -16.40 -32.44 6.64
C ALA A 484 -17.43 -33.02 7.65
N THR A 485 -18.02 -34.17 7.36
CA THR A 485 -18.93 -34.87 8.29
C THR A 485 -18.19 -35.38 9.53
N GLU A 486 -16.99 -35.92 9.38
CA GLU A 486 -16.16 -36.34 10.52
C GLU A 486 -15.82 -35.16 11.44
N VAL A 487 -15.51 -33.99 10.88
CA VAL A 487 -15.30 -32.76 11.66
C VAL A 487 -16.55 -32.36 12.43
N GLN A 488 -17.74 -32.41 11.80
CA GLN A 488 -19.00 -32.08 12.48
C GLN A 488 -19.29 -33.03 13.65
N VAL A 489 -19.02 -34.33 13.47
CA VAL A 489 -19.19 -35.35 14.52
C VAL A 489 -18.19 -35.15 15.66
N GLN A 490 -16.93 -34.86 15.36
CA GLN A 490 -15.87 -34.71 16.36
C GLN A 490 -15.89 -33.36 17.09
N ALA A 491 -16.38 -32.29 16.46
CA ALA A 491 -16.43 -30.96 17.05
C ALA A 491 -17.50 -30.83 18.16
N GLY A 492 -18.62 -31.56 18.07
CA GLY A 492 -19.72 -31.50 19.04
C GLY A 492 -20.26 -30.08 19.29
N THR A 493 -21.07 -29.88 20.33
CA THR A 493 -21.68 -28.58 20.70
C THR A 493 -20.68 -27.56 21.29
N LYS A 494 -19.40 -27.92 21.47
CA LYS A 494 -18.38 -27.04 22.09
C LYS A 494 -17.69 -26.17 21.04
N LYS A 495 -18.40 -25.17 20.54
CA LYS A 495 -17.92 -24.17 19.56
C LYS A 495 -16.93 -23.12 20.12
N SER A 496 -16.56 -23.15 21.40
CA SER A 496 -15.83 -22.03 22.04
C SER A 496 -14.38 -21.88 21.57
N ASN A 497 -13.68 -22.99 21.28
CA ASN A 497 -12.23 -22.98 20.96
C ASN A 497 -11.94 -23.18 19.45
N LEU A 498 -12.97 -23.29 18.61
CA LEU A 498 -12.88 -23.56 17.17
C LEU A 498 -13.27 -22.33 16.31
N LYS A 499 -13.47 -21.15 16.92
CA LYS A 499 -13.86 -19.92 16.21
C LYS A 499 -12.87 -19.46 15.12
N GLU A 500 -11.62 -19.93 15.20
CA GLU A 500 -10.55 -19.59 14.25
C GLU A 500 -10.50 -20.50 13.01
N LEU A 501 -11.27 -21.59 12.97
CA LEU A 501 -11.25 -22.50 11.82
C LEU A 501 -12.12 -21.98 10.68
N PRO A 502 -11.74 -22.21 9.40
CA PRO A 502 -12.60 -21.94 8.26
C PRO A 502 -13.94 -22.66 8.41
N ASP A 503 -15.05 -22.01 8.05
CA ASP A 503 -16.37 -22.62 8.17
C ASP A 503 -16.47 -23.85 7.26
N VAL A 504 -16.64 -25.01 7.88
CA VAL A 504 -16.76 -26.29 7.18
C VAL A 504 -18.11 -26.37 6.47
N GLN A 505 -19.12 -25.61 6.90
CA GLN A 505 -20.42 -25.54 6.23
C GLN A 505 -20.29 -24.87 4.86
N ASP A 506 -19.54 -23.77 4.77
CA ASP A 506 -19.27 -23.09 3.51
C ASP A 506 -18.53 -24.00 2.52
N LEU A 507 -17.59 -24.81 3.02
CA LEU A 507 -16.92 -25.80 2.17
C LEU A 507 -17.90 -26.88 1.69
N ILE A 508 -18.82 -27.36 2.53
CA ILE A 508 -19.83 -28.34 2.12
C ILE A 508 -20.76 -27.77 1.05
N THR A 509 -21.25 -26.54 1.22
CA THR A 509 -22.13 -25.89 0.24
C THR A 509 -21.40 -25.68 -1.08
N GLN A 510 -20.14 -25.23 -1.04
CA GLN A 510 -19.31 -25.07 -2.23
C GLN A 510 -19.06 -26.40 -2.94
N VAL A 511 -18.71 -27.46 -2.22
CA VAL A 511 -18.50 -28.80 -2.80
C VAL A 511 -19.78 -29.33 -3.47
N ASN A 512 -20.93 -29.16 -2.82
CA ASN A 512 -22.19 -29.60 -3.40
C ASN A 512 -22.52 -28.85 -4.70
N ALA A 513 -22.32 -27.53 -4.74
CA ALA A 513 -22.49 -26.73 -5.96
C ALA A 513 -21.56 -27.21 -7.09
N GLU A 514 -20.28 -27.38 -6.79
CA GLU A 514 -19.27 -27.86 -7.74
C GLU A 514 -19.57 -29.28 -8.25
N LYS A 515 -20.10 -30.17 -7.41
CA LYS A 515 -20.51 -31.52 -7.84
C LYS A 515 -21.63 -31.47 -8.89
N TYR A 516 -22.65 -30.63 -8.71
CA TYR A 516 -23.72 -30.48 -9.69
C TYR A 516 -23.20 -29.85 -10.99
N SER A 517 -22.34 -28.82 -10.88
CA SER A 517 -21.68 -28.22 -12.04
C SER A 517 -20.83 -29.22 -12.83
N LEU A 518 -20.05 -30.04 -12.12
CA LEU A 518 -19.24 -31.11 -12.69
C LEU A 518 -20.09 -32.16 -13.42
N GLN A 519 -21.21 -32.59 -12.82
CA GLN A 519 -22.13 -33.54 -13.45
C GLN A 519 -22.72 -32.98 -14.74
N ALA A 520 -23.14 -31.71 -14.73
CA ALA A 520 -23.62 -31.04 -15.93
C ALA A 520 -22.53 -30.93 -17.01
N ALA A 521 -21.32 -30.52 -16.64
CA ALA A 521 -20.17 -30.42 -17.55
C ALA A 521 -19.79 -31.78 -18.15
N ALA A 522 -19.79 -32.84 -17.37
CA ALA A 522 -19.46 -34.19 -17.83
C ALA A 522 -20.49 -34.74 -18.85
N ILE A 523 -21.78 -34.37 -18.72
CA ILE A 523 -22.82 -34.73 -19.68
C ILE A 523 -22.61 -33.96 -20.99
N LEU A 524 -22.35 -32.66 -20.91
CA LEU A 524 -22.12 -31.80 -22.09
C LEU A 524 -20.85 -32.21 -22.85
N ASP A 525 -19.76 -32.57 -22.15
CA ASP A 525 -18.51 -33.03 -22.76
C ASP A 525 -18.65 -34.41 -23.45
N ALA A 526 -19.63 -35.22 -23.06
CA ALA A 526 -19.87 -36.52 -23.68
C ALA A 526 -20.45 -36.40 -25.10
N ASP A 527 -21.22 -35.33 -25.35
CA ASP A 527 -21.83 -35.05 -26.66
C ASP A 527 -20.81 -34.56 -27.71
N ASP A 528 -19.65 -34.01 -27.30
CA ASP A 528 -18.58 -33.53 -28.20
C ASP A 528 -17.69 -34.66 -28.79
N SER A 529 -17.87 -35.92 -28.38
CA SER A 529 -16.96 -37.03 -28.73
C SER A 529 -17.33 -37.84 -29.98
N HIS A 530 -18.26 -37.35 -30.82
CA HIS A 530 -18.61 -37.98 -32.09
C HIS A 530 -18.83 -36.96 -33.22
N GLU A 531 -17.74 -36.47 -33.83
CA GLU A 531 -17.76 -36.00 -35.23
C GLU A 531 -16.34 -35.97 -35.82
N ALA A 532 -15.79 -37.16 -36.11
CA ALA A 532 -14.69 -37.27 -37.06
C ALA A 532 -15.27 -37.16 -38.48
N GLU A 533 -15.42 -35.93 -38.98
CA GLU A 533 -15.87 -35.68 -40.34
C GLU A 533 -14.82 -36.15 -41.36
N SER A 534 -15.29 -36.94 -42.33
CA SER A 534 -14.59 -37.33 -43.55
C SER A 534 -14.04 -36.12 -44.34
N PRO A 535 -12.90 -36.24 -45.06
CA PRO A 535 -12.36 -35.13 -45.84
C PRO A 535 -13.27 -34.79 -47.02
N SER A 536 -14.09 -33.77 -46.83
CA SER A 536 -14.96 -33.21 -47.85
C SER A 536 -14.13 -32.54 -48.95
N GLN A 537 -14.19 -33.07 -50.18
CA GLN A 537 -13.67 -32.37 -51.35
C GLN A 537 -14.53 -31.14 -51.62
N VAL A 538 -13.86 -29.99 -51.71
CA VAL A 538 -14.50 -28.68 -51.81
C VAL A 538 -15.08 -28.47 -53.22
N LYS A 539 -16.37 -28.15 -53.30
CA LYS A 539 -17.00 -27.42 -54.43
C LYS A 539 -17.38 -25.98 -54.05
N ASP A 540 -16.81 -25.47 -52.96
CA ASP A 540 -17.16 -24.16 -52.39
C ASP A 540 -16.12 -23.11 -52.80
N GLY A 541 -16.51 -22.21 -53.71
CA GLY A 541 -15.64 -21.21 -54.36
C GLY A 541 -15.21 -20.02 -53.48
N LYS A 542 -15.03 -20.23 -52.18
CA LYS A 542 -14.57 -19.21 -51.21
C LYS A 542 -13.04 -19.10 -51.23
N PRO A 543 -12.46 -17.90 -51.07
CA PRO A 543 -11.01 -17.70 -51.09
C PRO A 543 -10.32 -18.35 -49.89
N LEU A 544 -9.04 -18.68 -50.04
CA LEU A 544 -8.24 -19.29 -48.97
C LEU A 544 -8.21 -18.43 -47.69
N SER A 545 -8.25 -17.10 -47.81
CA SER A 545 -8.21 -16.17 -46.67
C SER A 545 -9.33 -16.36 -45.65
N GLU A 546 -10.45 -16.93 -46.06
CA GLU A 546 -11.63 -17.13 -45.22
C GLU A 546 -11.74 -18.57 -44.70
N ARG A 547 -10.80 -19.44 -45.07
CA ARG A 547 -10.85 -20.88 -44.79
C ARG A 547 -9.58 -21.43 -44.14
N PHE A 548 -8.78 -20.56 -43.49
CA PHE A 548 -7.55 -20.97 -42.83
C PHE A 548 -7.74 -22.02 -41.72
N GLU A 549 -8.93 -22.10 -41.13
CA GLU A 549 -9.21 -23.03 -40.04
C GLU A 549 -9.67 -24.43 -40.51
N ILE A 550 -9.94 -24.60 -41.82
CA ILE A 550 -10.45 -25.86 -42.37
C ILE A 550 -9.37 -26.53 -43.23
N PHE A 551 -8.85 -27.67 -42.76
CA PHE A 551 -7.90 -28.46 -43.54
C PHE A 551 -8.62 -29.19 -44.69
N CYS A 552 -8.33 -28.78 -45.93
CA CYS A 552 -8.85 -29.44 -47.13
C CYS A 552 -7.75 -29.55 -48.21
N LEU A 553 -7.81 -30.62 -49.01
CA LEU A 553 -6.92 -30.82 -50.15
C LEU A 553 -7.54 -30.17 -51.39
N ASP A 554 -7.12 -28.94 -51.70
CA ASP A 554 -7.56 -28.20 -52.88
C ASP A 554 -6.52 -28.30 -54.03
N PRO A 555 -6.83 -29.01 -55.14
CA PRO A 555 -5.94 -29.13 -56.28
C PRO A 555 -5.67 -27.80 -57.00
N SER A 556 -6.55 -26.80 -56.87
CA SER A 556 -6.46 -25.52 -57.57
C SER A 556 -5.32 -24.64 -57.07
N LEU A 557 -4.88 -24.82 -55.82
CA LEU A 557 -3.74 -24.12 -55.21
C LEU A 557 -2.38 -24.42 -55.87
N VAL A 558 -2.28 -25.54 -56.60
CA VAL A 558 -1.08 -25.93 -57.36
C VAL A 558 -1.14 -25.41 -58.81
N SER A 559 -2.31 -24.91 -59.24
CA SER A 559 -2.51 -24.31 -60.57
C SER A 559 -2.20 -22.81 -60.57
N LYS A 560 -2.04 -22.19 -61.76
CA LYS A 560 -1.83 -20.74 -61.90
C LYS A 560 -3.09 -19.87 -61.64
N GLN A 561 -4.22 -20.48 -61.24
CA GLN A 561 -5.52 -19.83 -61.08
C GLN A 561 -6.09 -20.01 -59.66
N ALA A 562 -5.25 -19.84 -58.63
CA ALA A 562 -5.67 -19.94 -57.24
C ALA A 562 -6.34 -18.64 -56.73
N THR A 563 -7.52 -18.76 -56.11
CA THR A 563 -8.25 -17.64 -55.49
C THR A 563 -7.84 -17.51 -54.02
N LEU A 564 -6.84 -16.67 -53.73
CA LEU A 564 -6.25 -16.56 -52.39
C LEU A 564 -7.04 -15.62 -51.46
N VAL A 565 -7.50 -14.48 -51.99
CA VAL A 565 -8.21 -13.42 -51.25
C VAL A 565 -9.24 -12.78 -52.19
N HIS A 566 -10.36 -12.29 -51.67
CA HIS A 566 -11.25 -11.43 -52.45
C HIS A 566 -10.55 -10.09 -52.78
N PHE A 567 -10.45 -9.77 -54.07
CA PHE A 567 -9.89 -8.51 -54.55
C PHE A 567 -10.81 -7.86 -55.59
N PRO A 568 -11.14 -6.57 -55.45
CA PRO A 568 -10.73 -5.64 -54.39
C PRO A 568 -11.37 -5.98 -53.01
N PRO A 569 -10.73 -5.61 -51.88
CA PRO A 569 -11.23 -5.95 -50.55
C PRO A 569 -12.56 -5.27 -50.26
N GLU A 570 -13.43 -5.95 -49.52
CA GLU A 570 -14.70 -5.40 -49.08
C GLU A 570 -14.52 -4.31 -48.01
N PHE A 571 -15.39 -3.30 -48.02
CA PHE A 571 -15.35 -2.21 -47.03
C PHE A 571 -15.67 -2.72 -45.63
N GLN A 572 -14.82 -2.41 -44.64
CA GLN A 572 -15.06 -2.71 -43.23
C GLN A 572 -15.35 -1.43 -42.43
N PRO A 573 -16.26 -1.47 -41.44
CA PRO A 573 -16.59 -0.30 -40.61
C PRO A 573 -15.47 0.02 -39.60
N ILE A 574 -15.18 1.31 -39.42
CA ILE A 574 -14.21 1.85 -38.45
C ILE A 574 -14.98 2.36 -37.22
N PRO A 575 -14.51 2.16 -35.98
CA PRO A 575 -15.22 2.65 -34.80
C PRO A 575 -15.28 4.18 -34.75
N CYS A 576 -16.47 4.71 -34.48
CA CYS A 576 -16.77 6.14 -34.44
C CYS A 576 -16.13 6.86 -33.24
N LYS A 577 -15.95 8.18 -33.37
CA LYS A 577 -15.51 9.10 -32.30
C LYS A 577 -16.23 8.81 -30.96
N PRO A 578 -15.56 9.00 -29.80
CA PRO A 578 -16.14 8.73 -28.50
C PRO A 578 -17.45 9.48 -28.26
N LEU A 579 -18.31 8.85 -27.46
CA LEU A 579 -19.67 9.34 -27.20
C LEU A 579 -19.63 10.56 -26.26
N PHE A 580 -20.00 11.73 -26.79
CA PHE A 580 -20.14 12.98 -26.04
C PHE A 580 -21.62 13.38 -26.04
N PHE A 581 -22.23 13.48 -24.87
CA PHE A 581 -23.64 13.84 -24.73
C PHE A 581 -23.78 15.33 -24.44
N ASP A 582 -24.61 16.02 -25.23
CA ASP A 582 -25.04 17.37 -24.90
C ASP A 582 -26.20 17.32 -23.89
N LEU A 583 -25.83 17.25 -22.61
CA LEU A 583 -26.79 17.17 -21.51
C LEU A 583 -27.62 18.45 -21.35
N ALA A 584 -27.20 19.58 -21.95
CA ALA A 584 -27.92 20.85 -21.85
C ALA A 584 -29.27 20.80 -22.58
N LEU A 585 -29.37 20.00 -23.64
CA LEU A 585 -30.62 19.82 -24.39
C LEU A 585 -31.72 19.20 -23.52
N ASN A 586 -31.37 18.31 -22.58
CA ASN A 586 -32.33 17.68 -21.67
C ASN A 586 -32.97 18.67 -20.68
N HIS A 587 -32.34 19.83 -20.48
CA HIS A 587 -32.83 20.87 -19.58
C HIS A 587 -33.71 21.91 -20.27
N ILE A 588 -33.89 21.81 -21.60
CA ILE A 588 -34.83 22.67 -22.33
C ILE A 588 -36.23 22.05 -22.22
N SER A 589 -37.00 22.49 -21.22
CA SER A 589 -38.42 22.15 -21.06
C SER A 589 -39.29 23.40 -21.18
N PHE A 590 -40.54 23.21 -21.58
CA PHE A 590 -41.51 24.31 -21.53
C PHE A 590 -41.77 24.72 -20.09
N PRO A 591 -42.01 26.02 -19.85
CA PRO A 591 -42.43 26.46 -18.53
C PRO A 591 -43.75 25.78 -18.14
N PRO A 592 -44.05 25.62 -16.85
CA PRO A 592 -45.35 25.13 -16.38
C PRO A 592 -46.46 26.00 -16.99
N LEU A 593 -47.36 25.39 -17.77
CA LEU A 593 -48.45 26.08 -18.50
C LEU A 593 -49.81 25.89 -17.81
N GLU A 594 -49.85 25.41 -16.57
CA GLU A 594 -51.08 25.12 -15.82
C GLU A 594 -51.97 26.36 -15.69
N ASP A 595 -51.38 27.55 -15.56
CA ASP A 595 -52.08 28.84 -15.52
C ASP A 595 -52.68 29.26 -16.87
N LYS A 596 -52.34 28.56 -17.96
CA LYS A 596 -52.81 28.83 -19.33
C LYS A 596 -53.89 27.84 -19.79
N VAL A 597 -54.20 26.82 -18.99
CA VAL A 597 -55.25 25.85 -19.30
C VAL A 597 -56.53 26.27 -18.59
N GLU A 598 -57.52 26.78 -19.35
CA GLU A 598 -58.87 26.99 -18.83
C GLU A 598 -59.48 25.64 -18.40
N GLN A 599 -59.63 25.46 -17.09
CA GLN A 599 -60.35 24.32 -16.52
C GLN A 599 -61.82 24.39 -16.96
N LYS A 600 -62.18 23.63 -18.01
CA LYS A 600 -63.59 23.44 -18.37
C LYS A 600 -64.29 22.69 -17.26
N THR A 601 -65.02 23.43 -16.45
CA THR A 601 -65.98 22.95 -15.46
C THR A 601 -66.98 22.00 -16.11
N LYS A 602 -67.13 20.82 -15.51
CA LYS A 602 -68.23 19.88 -15.81
C LYS A 602 -69.55 20.61 -15.56
N SER A 603 -70.23 21.03 -16.62
CA SER A 603 -71.59 21.59 -16.57
C SER A 603 -72.59 20.48 -16.23
N GLY A 604 -72.88 20.32 -14.94
CA GLY A 604 -74.11 19.71 -14.47
C GLY A 604 -75.29 20.65 -14.68
N LEU A 605 -76.40 20.11 -15.19
CA LEU A 605 -77.72 20.73 -15.17
C LEU A 605 -78.03 21.25 -13.76
N THR A 606 -78.23 22.56 -13.62
CA THR A 606 -79.48 23.22 -13.23
C THR A 606 -79.14 24.65 -12.83
N GLY A 607 -79.97 25.58 -13.30
CA GLY A 607 -79.60 26.98 -13.32
C GLY A 607 -79.84 27.74 -12.02
N TYR A 608 -79.71 29.05 -12.23
CA TYR A 608 -80.38 30.13 -11.51
C TYR A 608 -79.84 30.52 -10.12
N ILE A 609 -79.15 31.68 -10.15
CA ILE A 609 -79.39 32.86 -9.30
C ILE A 609 -79.05 32.71 -7.81
N LYS A 610 -78.08 33.49 -7.30
CA LYS A 610 -78.28 34.83 -6.68
C LYS A 610 -77.06 35.27 -5.85
N GLY A 611 -76.83 36.57 -5.82
CA GLY A 611 -76.40 37.26 -4.59
C GLY A 611 -74.90 37.52 -4.48
N ILE A 612 -74.41 38.72 -4.78
CA ILE A 612 -74.37 39.90 -3.88
C ILE A 612 -73.13 39.87 -2.95
N PHE A 613 -72.21 40.79 -3.25
CA PHE A 613 -71.34 41.59 -2.38
C PHE A 613 -70.54 40.93 -1.23
N GLY A 614 -69.28 41.37 -1.13
CA GLY A 614 -68.82 41.94 0.15
C GLY A 614 -67.47 41.47 0.67
N PHE A 615 -66.42 42.21 0.28
CA PHE A 615 -65.35 42.75 1.12
C PHE A 615 -64.79 42.00 2.35
N ARG A 616 -63.44 41.97 2.38
CA ARG A 616 -62.52 42.13 3.52
C ARG A 616 -62.47 41.04 4.60
N SER A 617 -61.31 40.39 4.72
CA SER A 617 -60.19 40.84 5.58
C SER A 617 -58.90 40.15 5.16
#